data_AF-A0A957N7F4-F1
#
_entry.id   AF-A0A957N7F4-F1
#
_cell.length_a   1.000
_cell.length_b   1.000
_cell.length_c   1.000
_cell.angle_alpha   90.00
_cell.angle_beta   90.00
_cell.angle_gamma   90.00
#
_symmetry.space_group_name_H-M   'P 1'
#
loop_
_entity.id
_entity.type
_entity.pdbx_description
1 polymer ?
#
loop_
_entity_poly.entity_id
_entity_poly.type
_entity_poly.pdbx_seq_one_letter_code
_entity_poly.pdbx_strand_id
1 'polypeptide(L)'
;MDDLTDADYRDIYDEVRQLDPDTGNYAISLDKFVSLAHSIYSKALWSKYHNGGIELNRTMRSELRSAVGLDPLPATIAEATTAHLDPNAEVVAVGEGTGNRCIIIAEPQPLVISVNGTITAQHAEKPHSDRVTTVTRQRRDYWRPCLSPDLRERVESSGKSIDELLTIALEAL
;
A
#
# COMPACT_ATOMS: atom_id res chain seq x y z
N MET A 1 -15.62 0.53 10.59
CA MET A 1 -16.86 0.04 11.23
C MET A 1 -17.95 0.99 10.78
N ASP A 2 -19.21 0.57 10.68
CA ASP A 2 -20.29 1.48 10.27
C ASP A 2 -20.72 2.29 11.49
N ASP A 3 -20.52 3.60 11.45
CA ASP A 3 -20.82 4.51 12.56
C ASP A 3 -22.22 5.14 12.43
N LEU A 4 -22.96 4.84 11.34
CA LEU A 4 -24.32 5.32 11.10
C LEU A 4 -25.36 4.32 11.60
N THR A 5 -26.42 4.85 12.22
CA THR A 5 -27.60 4.10 12.64
C THR A 5 -28.63 3.98 11.51
N ASP A 6 -29.61 3.10 11.68
CA ASP A 6 -30.71 2.95 10.71
C ASP A 6 -31.54 4.25 10.56
N ALA A 7 -31.60 5.08 11.60
CA ALA A 7 -32.23 6.40 11.55
C ALA A 7 -31.41 7.37 10.68
N ASP A 8 -30.08 7.40 10.84
CA ASP A 8 -29.21 8.23 10.00
C ASP A 8 -29.33 7.85 8.52
N TYR A 9 -29.44 6.55 8.21
CA TYR A 9 -29.68 6.09 6.84
C TYR A 9 -31.04 6.51 6.31
N ARG A 10 -32.06 6.61 7.18
CA ARG A 10 -33.36 7.13 6.79
C ARG A 10 -33.28 8.61 6.47
N ASP A 11 -32.59 9.38 7.31
CA ASP A 11 -32.37 10.81 7.09
C ASP A 11 -31.60 11.06 5.78
N ILE A 12 -30.56 10.27 5.49
CA ILE A 12 -29.84 10.31 4.20
C ILE A 12 -30.78 10.01 3.03
N TYR A 13 -31.63 8.98 3.15
CA TYR A 13 -32.59 8.66 2.10
C TYR A 13 -33.57 9.83 1.87
N ASP A 14 -34.04 10.47 2.94
CA ASP A 14 -34.97 11.58 2.88
C ASP A 14 -34.30 12.85 2.31
N GLU A 15 -33.04 13.11 2.66
CA GLU A 15 -32.20 14.17 2.07
C GLU A 15 -32.01 13.97 0.57
N VAL A 16 -31.57 12.77 0.14
CA VAL A 16 -31.36 12.45 -1.27
C VAL A 16 -32.67 12.54 -2.06
N ARG A 17 -33.80 12.22 -1.44
CA ARG A 17 -35.12 12.38 -2.07
C ARG A 17 -35.71 13.77 -1.95
N GLN A 18 -35.01 14.69 -1.28
CA GLN A 18 -35.43 16.07 -1.02
C GLN A 18 -36.82 16.09 -0.38
N LEU A 19 -36.91 15.45 0.79
CA LEU A 19 -38.08 15.56 1.66
C LEU A 19 -38.23 17.02 2.12
N ASP A 20 -39.38 17.61 1.81
CA ASP A 20 -39.78 18.88 2.34
C ASP A 20 -40.31 18.68 3.78
N PRO A 21 -39.65 19.25 4.81
CA PRO A 21 -40.07 19.07 6.20
C PRO A 21 -41.42 19.74 6.51
N ASP A 22 -41.81 20.76 5.76
CA ASP A 22 -43.06 21.50 6.01
C ASP A 22 -44.28 20.77 5.42
N THR A 23 -44.11 20.14 4.25
CA THR A 23 -45.21 19.46 3.54
C THR A 23 -45.18 17.94 3.67
N GLY A 24 -44.06 17.35 4.11
CA GLY A 24 -43.85 15.91 4.17
C GLY A 24 -43.75 15.23 2.79
N ASN A 25 -43.61 16.01 1.72
CA ASN A 25 -43.56 15.51 0.35
C ASN A 25 -42.12 15.42 -0.16
N TYR A 26 -41.89 14.47 -1.06
CA TYR A 26 -40.59 14.30 -1.70
C TYR A 26 -40.57 14.99 -3.07
N ALA A 27 -39.61 15.88 -3.28
CA ALA A 27 -39.45 16.55 -4.58
C ALA A 27 -38.89 15.62 -5.67
N ILE A 28 -38.09 14.62 -5.29
CA ILE A 28 -37.47 13.68 -6.22
C ILE A 28 -38.30 12.40 -6.29
N SER A 29 -38.67 11.97 -7.50
CA SER A 29 -39.34 10.69 -7.73
C SER A 29 -38.41 9.50 -7.48
N LEU A 30 -38.97 8.32 -7.15
CA LEU A 30 -38.16 7.11 -6.94
C LEU A 30 -37.29 6.74 -8.15
N ASP A 31 -37.75 6.96 -9.39
CA ASP A 31 -36.95 6.66 -10.58
C ASP A 31 -35.73 7.57 -10.70
N LYS A 32 -35.92 8.87 -10.41
CA LYS A 32 -34.83 9.83 -10.40
C LYS A 32 -33.87 9.56 -9.23
N PHE A 33 -34.39 9.16 -8.07
CA PHE A 33 -33.59 8.70 -6.93
C PHE A 33 -32.69 7.51 -7.31
N VAL A 34 -33.24 6.45 -7.92
CA VAL A 34 -32.44 5.27 -8.34
C VAL A 34 -31.30 5.67 -9.27
N SER A 35 -31.56 6.64 -10.16
CA SER A 35 -30.55 7.17 -11.06
C SER A 35 -29.47 7.99 -10.35
N LEU A 36 -29.85 8.81 -9.35
CA LEU A 36 -28.93 9.64 -8.56
C LEU A 36 -28.06 8.80 -7.61
N ALA A 37 -28.65 7.82 -6.94
CA ALA A 37 -27.92 6.91 -6.05
C ALA A 37 -27.09 5.86 -6.81
N HIS A 38 -27.15 5.84 -8.14
CA HIS A 38 -26.53 4.82 -9.00
C HIS A 38 -26.87 3.39 -8.54
N SER A 39 -28.10 3.19 -8.07
CA SER A 39 -28.50 1.95 -7.40
C SER A 39 -28.60 0.79 -8.38
N ILE A 40 -28.06 -0.37 -8.00
CA ILE A 40 -28.25 -1.63 -8.75
C ILE A 40 -29.64 -2.22 -8.55
N TYR A 41 -30.35 -1.78 -7.50
CA TYR A 41 -31.69 -2.24 -7.18
C TYR A 41 -32.78 -1.47 -7.92
N SER A 42 -33.90 -2.16 -8.18
CA SER A 42 -35.03 -1.59 -8.90
C SER A 42 -35.84 -0.62 -8.04
N LYS A 43 -36.58 0.29 -8.71
CA LYS A 43 -37.59 1.17 -8.12
C LYS A 43 -38.54 0.43 -7.18
N ALA A 44 -38.94 -0.80 -7.55
CA ALA A 44 -39.87 -1.59 -6.76
C ALA A 44 -39.29 -1.97 -5.38
N LEU A 45 -37.99 -2.26 -5.31
CA LEU A 45 -37.33 -2.57 -4.04
C LEU A 45 -37.24 -1.31 -3.17
N TRP A 46 -36.83 -0.18 -3.75
CA TRP A 46 -36.79 1.10 -3.03
C TRP A 46 -38.17 1.59 -2.59
N SER A 47 -39.23 1.28 -3.35
CA SER A 47 -40.62 1.53 -2.94
C SER A 47 -41.00 0.68 -1.71
N LYS A 48 -40.59 -0.59 -1.66
CA LYS A 48 -40.81 -1.42 -0.47
C LYS A 48 -40.08 -0.86 0.75
N TYR A 49 -38.84 -0.40 0.60
CA TYR A 49 -38.10 0.25 1.69
C TYR A 49 -38.79 1.53 2.14
N HIS A 50 -39.21 2.37 1.18
CA HIS A 50 -39.91 3.63 1.44
C HIS A 50 -41.14 3.43 2.34
N ASN A 51 -41.91 2.37 2.07
CA ASN A 51 -43.11 1.99 2.82
C ASN A 51 -42.83 1.18 4.10
N GLY A 52 -41.56 0.98 4.48
CA GLY A 52 -41.17 0.22 5.68
C GLY A 52 -41.33 -1.30 5.55
N GLY A 53 -41.45 -1.82 4.32
CA GLY A 53 -41.66 -3.26 4.08
C GLY A 53 -40.38 -4.10 4.04
N ILE A 54 -39.20 -3.46 3.98
CA ILE A 54 -37.89 -4.11 4.04
C ILE A 54 -36.91 -3.21 4.81
N GLU A 55 -35.89 -3.82 5.40
CA GLU A 55 -34.74 -3.11 5.98
C GLU A 55 -33.63 -2.92 4.92
N LEU A 56 -32.76 -1.93 5.13
CA LEU A 56 -31.63 -1.67 4.23
C LEU A 56 -30.56 -2.74 4.42
N ASN A 57 -30.26 -3.44 3.31
CA ASN A 57 -29.09 -4.29 3.25
C ASN A 57 -27.80 -3.44 3.11
N ARG A 58 -26.64 -4.10 3.27
CA ARG A 58 -25.33 -3.45 3.21
C ARG A 58 -25.09 -2.68 1.90
N THR A 59 -25.50 -3.25 0.76
CA THR A 59 -25.30 -2.62 -0.55
C THR A 59 -26.11 -1.34 -0.67
N MET A 60 -27.39 -1.37 -0.28
CA MET A 60 -28.25 -0.18 -0.26
C MET A 60 -27.71 0.91 0.68
N ARG A 61 -27.16 0.52 1.84
CA ARG A 61 -26.46 1.45 2.76
C ARG A 61 -25.24 2.09 2.09
N SER A 62 -24.40 1.31 1.41
CA SER A 62 -23.26 1.85 0.65
C SER A 62 -23.68 2.78 -0.49
N GLU A 63 -24.77 2.46 -1.21
CA GLU A 63 -25.32 3.32 -2.26
C GLU A 63 -25.79 4.67 -1.69
N LEU A 64 -26.50 4.66 -0.56
CA LEU A 64 -26.91 5.89 0.13
C LEU A 64 -25.72 6.73 0.60
N ARG A 65 -24.68 6.10 1.16
CA ARG A 65 -23.44 6.79 1.55
C ARG A 65 -22.78 7.48 0.36
N SER A 66 -22.64 6.76 -0.75
CA SER A 66 -22.06 7.28 -1.99
C SER A 66 -22.86 8.47 -2.53
N ALA A 67 -24.20 8.40 -2.46
CA ALA A 67 -25.08 9.46 -2.94
C ALA A 67 -24.89 10.81 -2.20
N VAL A 68 -24.44 10.78 -0.94
CA VAL A 68 -24.11 11.97 -0.14
C VAL A 68 -22.61 12.23 -0.02
N GLY A 69 -21.78 11.52 -0.79
CA GLY A 69 -20.33 11.71 -0.82
C GLY A 69 -19.58 11.13 0.38
N LEU A 70 -20.18 10.23 1.15
CA LEU A 70 -19.49 9.45 2.18
C LEU A 70 -18.80 8.23 1.56
N ASP A 71 -17.67 7.82 2.15
CA ASP A 71 -16.97 6.61 1.74
C ASP A 71 -17.90 5.38 1.86
N PRO A 72 -17.92 4.48 0.86
CA PRO A 72 -18.73 3.26 0.91
C PRO A 72 -18.30 2.37 2.07
N LEU A 73 -19.18 1.47 2.50
CA LEU A 73 -18.85 0.55 3.59
C LEU A 73 -17.62 -0.29 3.22
N PRO A 74 -16.69 -0.52 4.17
CA PRO A 74 -15.48 -1.28 3.91
C PRO A 74 -15.84 -2.67 3.39
N ALA A 75 -15.20 -3.11 2.31
CA ALA A 75 -15.49 -4.37 1.60
C ALA A 75 -15.65 -5.55 2.56
N THR A 76 -16.62 -6.43 2.29
CA THR A 76 -16.69 -7.69 3.05
C THR A 76 -15.50 -8.58 2.71
N ILE A 77 -15.19 -9.55 3.58
CA ILE A 77 -14.16 -10.55 3.31
C ILE A 77 -14.46 -11.27 1.99
N ALA A 78 -15.72 -11.66 1.75
CA ALA A 78 -16.11 -12.35 0.53
C ALA A 78 -15.94 -11.49 -0.74
N GLU A 79 -16.30 -10.20 -0.67
CA GLU A 79 -16.10 -9.28 -1.79
C GLU A 79 -14.60 -9.05 -2.04
N ALA A 80 -13.83 -8.82 -0.99
CA ALA A 80 -12.40 -8.59 -1.07
C ALA A 80 -11.65 -9.81 -1.64
N THR A 81 -11.98 -11.02 -1.19
CA THR A 81 -11.38 -12.24 -1.74
C THR A 81 -11.80 -12.48 -3.18
N THR A 82 -13.07 -12.30 -3.53
CA THR A 82 -13.53 -12.49 -4.92
C THR A 82 -12.89 -11.50 -5.89
N ALA A 83 -12.68 -10.24 -5.47
CA ALA A 83 -12.14 -9.20 -6.32
C ALA A 83 -10.61 -9.26 -6.49
N HIS A 84 -9.88 -9.79 -5.49
CA HIS A 84 -8.43 -9.63 -5.41
C HIS A 84 -7.64 -10.93 -5.20
N LEU A 85 -8.28 -12.08 -5.04
CA LEU A 85 -7.62 -13.36 -4.78
C LEU A 85 -7.81 -14.35 -5.94
N ASP A 86 -6.75 -15.05 -6.32
CA ASP A 86 -6.85 -16.17 -7.25
C ASP A 86 -7.68 -17.30 -6.61
N PRO A 87 -8.61 -17.95 -7.33
CA PRO A 87 -9.41 -19.07 -6.80
C PRO A 87 -8.58 -20.25 -6.27
N ASN A 88 -7.32 -20.39 -6.69
CA ASN A 88 -6.38 -21.43 -6.27
C ASN A 88 -5.31 -20.92 -5.30
N ALA A 89 -5.45 -19.70 -4.75
CA ALA A 89 -4.50 -19.17 -3.80
C ALA A 89 -4.45 -20.02 -2.51
N GLU A 90 -3.24 -20.20 -1.97
CA GLU A 90 -3.04 -20.87 -0.69
C GLU A 90 -3.50 -19.98 0.48
N VAL A 91 -4.19 -20.58 1.45
CA VAL A 91 -4.61 -19.89 2.67
C VAL A 91 -3.68 -20.29 3.81
N VAL A 92 -2.85 -19.34 4.24
CA VAL A 92 -1.94 -19.51 5.37
C VAL A 92 -2.47 -18.76 6.58
N ALA A 93 -2.71 -19.48 7.67
CA ALA A 93 -3.05 -18.89 8.96
C ALA A 93 -1.77 -18.48 9.72
N VAL A 94 -1.74 -17.25 10.24
CA VAL A 94 -0.61 -16.72 11.01
C VAL A 94 -1.05 -16.45 12.45
N GLY A 95 -0.42 -17.12 13.41
CA GLY A 95 -0.71 -17.00 14.84
C GLY A 95 -1.83 -17.91 15.34
N GLU A 96 -2.25 -17.72 16.59
CA GLU A 96 -3.28 -18.50 17.26
C GLU A 96 -4.54 -17.64 17.53
N GLY A 97 -5.73 -18.21 17.32
CA GLY A 97 -7.03 -17.57 17.64
C GLY A 97 -7.89 -17.18 16.44
N THR A 98 -9.02 -16.52 16.71
CA THR A 98 -9.96 -16.05 15.68
C THR A 98 -9.46 -14.72 15.09
N GLY A 99 -9.06 -14.75 13.81
CA GLY A 99 -8.66 -13.55 13.07
C GLY A 99 -9.85 -12.63 12.79
N ASN A 100 -9.68 -11.32 13.04
CA ASN A 100 -10.67 -10.28 12.74
C ASN A 100 -10.27 -9.38 11.55
N ARG A 101 -9.11 -9.65 10.93
CA ARG A 101 -8.57 -8.89 9.81
C ARG A 101 -8.15 -9.86 8.70
N CYS A 102 -8.46 -9.51 7.46
CA CYS A 102 -8.00 -10.19 6.26
C CYS A 102 -6.98 -9.29 5.55
N ILE A 103 -5.81 -9.82 5.22
CA ILE A 103 -4.74 -9.11 4.50
C ILE A 103 -4.50 -9.85 3.20
N ILE A 104 -4.63 -9.16 2.07
CA ILE A 104 -4.37 -9.70 0.73
C ILE A 104 -3.04 -9.13 0.25
N ILE A 105 -2.09 -10.00 -0.07
CA ILE A 105 -0.75 -9.63 -0.55
C ILE A 105 -0.69 -10.00 -2.02
N ALA A 106 -0.67 -9.00 -2.90
CA ALA A 106 -0.63 -9.17 -4.36
C ALA A 106 0.72 -8.73 -4.96
N GLU A 107 1.78 -8.70 -4.15
CA GLU A 107 3.11 -8.30 -4.59
C GLU A 107 4.04 -9.51 -4.74
N PRO A 108 4.79 -9.61 -5.85
CA PRO A 108 5.75 -10.70 -6.05
C PRO A 108 7.07 -10.50 -5.29
N GLN A 109 7.26 -9.34 -4.66
CA GLN A 109 8.51 -8.96 -4.00
C GLN A 109 8.43 -9.25 -2.49
N PRO A 110 9.56 -9.60 -1.83
CA PRO A 110 9.57 -9.80 -0.39
C PRO A 110 9.10 -8.56 0.37
N LEU A 111 8.20 -8.75 1.32
CA LEU A 111 7.55 -7.68 2.06
C LEU A 111 7.67 -7.92 3.57
N VAL A 112 7.94 -6.86 4.30
CA VAL A 112 7.84 -6.83 5.77
C VAL A 112 6.55 -6.10 6.12
N ILE A 113 5.63 -6.82 6.75
CA ILE A 113 4.32 -6.29 7.18
C ILE A 113 4.30 -6.19 8.70
N SER A 114 4.03 -4.99 9.23
CA SER A 114 3.66 -4.81 10.64
C SER A 114 2.15 -4.59 10.74
N VAL A 115 1.49 -5.42 11.55
CA VAL A 115 0.01 -5.49 11.62
C VAL A 115 -0.54 -4.89 12.93
N ASN A 116 0.33 -4.57 13.89
CA ASN A 116 -0.07 -4.04 15.20
C ASN A 116 -0.44 -2.55 15.09
N GLY A 117 -1.73 -2.25 15.20
CA GLY A 117 -2.26 -0.90 15.03
C GLY A 117 -2.53 -0.60 13.56
N THR A 118 -1.78 0.36 13.01
CA THR A 118 -1.80 0.71 11.59
C THR A 118 -1.00 -0.31 10.80
N ILE A 119 -1.60 -0.88 9.74
CA ILE A 119 -0.90 -1.82 8.86
C ILE A 119 0.13 -1.02 8.06
N THR A 120 1.41 -1.37 8.20
CA THR A 120 2.46 -0.82 7.34
C THR A 120 3.14 -1.94 6.57
N ALA A 121 3.34 -1.69 5.29
CA ALA A 121 4.00 -2.57 4.34
C ALA A 121 5.28 -1.87 3.86
N GLN A 122 6.41 -2.53 4.01
CA GLN A 122 7.69 -2.06 3.47
C GLN A 122 8.27 -3.19 2.63
N HIS A 123 8.79 -2.87 1.44
CA HIS A 123 9.61 -3.84 0.73
C HIS A 123 10.75 -4.24 1.64
N ALA A 124 10.99 -5.55 1.76
CA ALA A 124 12.17 -5.99 2.46
C ALA A 124 13.36 -5.36 1.72
N GLU A 125 14.14 -4.56 2.44
CA GLU A 125 15.42 -4.13 1.92
C GLU A 125 16.14 -5.41 1.47
N LYS A 126 16.65 -5.41 0.23
CA LYS A 126 17.56 -6.48 -0.22
C LYS A 126 18.49 -6.71 0.97
N PRO A 127 18.67 -7.96 1.45
CA PRO A 127 19.62 -8.18 2.52
C PRO A 127 20.87 -7.46 2.07
N HIS A 128 21.26 -6.43 2.82
CA HIS A 128 22.54 -5.79 2.63
C HIS A 128 23.47 -6.95 2.87
N SER A 129 23.96 -7.55 1.79
CA SER A 129 24.92 -8.61 1.94
C SER A 129 26.01 -7.99 2.80
N ASP A 130 26.30 -8.58 3.95
CA ASP A 130 27.50 -8.30 4.74
C ASP A 130 28.75 -8.75 3.97
N ARG A 131 28.83 -8.35 2.70
CA ARG A 131 30.03 -8.26 1.90
C ARG A 131 30.41 -6.79 1.91
N VAL A 132 31.06 -6.41 3.01
CA VAL A 132 32.13 -5.41 3.08
C VAL A 132 31.90 -4.24 2.11
N THR A 133 31.22 -3.20 2.55
CA THR A 133 31.12 -1.97 1.77
C THR A 133 32.50 -1.34 1.62
N THR A 134 32.94 -1.32 0.37
CA THR A 134 34.12 -0.63 -0.12
C THR A 134 33.93 0.88 0.10
N VAL A 135 34.93 1.50 0.71
CA VAL A 135 35.03 2.96 0.88
C VAL A 135 34.84 3.65 -0.48
N THR A 136 33.71 4.32 -0.71
CA THR A 136 33.46 5.17 -1.87
C THR A 136 34.13 6.53 -1.70
N ARG A 137 35.46 6.54 -1.73
CA ARG A 137 36.21 7.72 -2.20
C ARG A 137 36.42 7.53 -3.70
N GLN A 138 35.99 8.51 -4.49
CA GLN A 138 36.34 8.60 -5.91
C GLN A 138 37.88 8.60 -6.00
N ARG A 139 38.46 7.45 -6.34
CA ARG A 139 39.91 7.27 -6.42
C ARG A 139 40.40 8.03 -7.65
N ARG A 140 41.34 8.96 -7.44
CA ARG A 140 42.14 9.48 -8.55
C ARG A 140 42.82 8.30 -9.24
N ASP A 141 42.76 8.25 -10.55
CA ASP A 141 43.51 7.25 -11.33
C ASP A 141 45.00 7.60 -11.27
N TYR A 142 45.77 6.77 -10.58
CA TYR A 142 47.22 6.79 -10.62
C TYR A 142 47.71 5.40 -10.99
N TRP A 143 48.72 5.37 -11.85
CA TRP A 143 49.46 4.15 -12.12
C TRP A 143 50.18 3.72 -10.85
N ARG A 144 49.95 2.47 -10.42
CA ARG A 144 50.63 1.87 -9.28
C ARG A 144 51.71 0.90 -9.80
N PRO A 145 52.99 1.30 -9.83
CA PRO A 145 54.05 0.35 -10.17
C PRO A 145 54.12 -0.74 -9.11
N CYS A 146 53.92 -1.99 -9.52
CA CYS A 146 54.24 -3.15 -8.70
C CYS A 146 55.73 -3.47 -8.88
N LEU A 147 56.52 -3.30 -7.83
CA LEU A 147 57.92 -3.73 -7.82
C LEU A 147 57.99 -5.27 -7.74
N SER A 148 58.96 -5.88 -8.43
CA SER A 148 59.29 -7.28 -8.20
C SER A 148 59.79 -7.49 -6.76
N PRO A 149 59.69 -8.71 -6.19
CA PRO A 149 60.16 -8.99 -4.84
C PRO A 149 61.62 -8.55 -4.61
N ASP A 150 62.50 -8.84 -5.57
CA ASP A 150 63.93 -8.49 -5.48
C ASP A 150 64.17 -6.97 -5.48
N LEU A 151 63.40 -6.22 -6.28
CA LEU A 151 63.48 -4.75 -6.28
C LEU A 151 62.93 -4.16 -4.99
N ARG A 152 61.87 -4.75 -4.43
CA ARG A 152 61.29 -4.32 -3.17
C ARG A 152 62.28 -4.45 -2.02
N GLU A 153 62.98 -5.59 -1.91
CA GLU A 153 63.99 -5.80 -0.88
C GLU A 153 65.16 -4.82 -1.02
N ARG A 154 65.57 -4.51 -2.26
CA ARG A 154 66.60 -3.49 -2.55
C ARG A 154 66.16 -2.07 -2.16
N VAL A 155 64.89 -1.72 -2.36
CA VAL A 155 64.34 -0.42 -1.96
C VAL A 155 64.25 -0.33 -0.44
N GLU A 156 63.72 -1.37 0.23
CA GLU A 156 63.60 -1.42 1.69
C GLU A 156 64.98 -1.35 2.37
N SER A 157 65.99 -2.05 1.83
CA SER A 157 67.38 -1.99 2.34
C SER A 157 68.10 -0.68 2.06
N SER A 158 67.68 0.08 1.03
CA SER A 158 68.27 1.39 0.72
C SER A 158 67.86 2.49 1.71
N GLY A 159 66.77 2.29 2.46
CA GLY A 159 66.22 3.27 3.41
C GLY A 159 65.67 4.56 2.76
N LYS A 160 65.65 4.64 1.43
CA LYS A 160 65.17 5.79 0.66
C LYS A 160 63.74 5.58 0.19
N SER A 161 63.02 6.67 -0.01
CA SER A 161 61.67 6.59 -0.59
C SER A 161 61.73 6.25 -2.09
N ILE A 162 60.65 5.68 -2.62
CA ILE A 162 60.52 5.38 -4.06
C ILE A 162 60.69 6.65 -4.90
N ASP A 163 60.18 7.80 -4.43
CA ASP A 163 60.28 9.08 -5.13
C ASP A 163 61.73 9.57 -5.22
N GLU A 164 62.52 9.42 -4.16
CA GLU A 164 63.96 9.76 -4.16
C GLU A 164 64.73 8.87 -5.14
N LEU A 165 64.43 7.57 -5.17
CA LEU A 165 65.08 6.63 -6.08
C LEU A 165 64.72 6.90 -7.54
N LEU A 166 63.46 7.24 -7.83
CA LEU A 166 63.03 7.64 -9.17
C LEU A 166 63.70 8.95 -9.61
N THR A 167 63.84 9.91 -8.70
CA THR A 167 64.53 11.17 -8.98
C THR A 167 65.99 10.92 -9.32
N ILE A 168 66.70 10.13 -8.51
CA ILE A 168 68.10 9.74 -8.78
C ILE A 168 68.24 8.98 -10.10
N ALA A 169 67.32 8.06 -10.40
CA ALA A 169 67.36 7.27 -11.64
C ALA A 169 67.07 8.11 -12.89
N LEU A 170 66.19 9.11 -12.78
CA LEU A 170 65.86 10.04 -13.87
C LEU A 170 66.97 11.09 -14.08
N GLU A 171 67.68 11.49 -13.03
CA GLU A 171 68.84 12.40 -13.11
C GLU A 171 70.11 11.69 -13.62
N ALA A 172 70.16 10.36 -13.56
CA ALA A 172 71.27 9.54 -14.03
C ALA A 172 71.14 9.09 -15.51
N LEU A 173 70.08 9.50 -16.20
CA LEU A 173 69.80 9.27 -17.62
C LEU A 173 70.25 10.46 -18.48
#